data_AF-A0AAW1XF04-F1
#
_entry.id   AF-A0AAW1XF04-F1
#
_cell.length_a   1.000
_cell.length_b   1.000
_cell.length_c   1.000
_cell.angle_alpha   90.00
_cell.angle_beta   90.00
_cell.angle_gamma   90.00
#
_symmetry.space_group_name_H-M   'P 1'
#
loop_
_entity.id
_entity.type
_entity.pdbx_description
1 polymer ?
#
loop_
_entity_poly.entity_id
_entity_poly.type
_entity_poly.pdbx_seq_one_letter_code
_entity_poly.pdbx_strand_id
1 'polypeptide(L)'
;MNHQTLFFSPFINLCILIFFVISETSFAVDFHYQNCSLPATCGGQNIRFPFILTGGQKQPFCGYPGFQISCNEEDGYPILRLGGNDYLIHNISYQNQTLIVSNAVFSDSEYNIGCFEASSGTRTSVLALPRDEHQLFNNVSDKCGREAMVAPVEGYARTVGNELGVEVALRRGFMLKWLASNCSWCELSGGKCGFIDSYFSCFCPDRPHKVRCQGDGDEKLRLKLGLGAVAGFVVLVIIFCCFFWNQKQQNRQNAEAF
;
A
#
# COMPACT_ATOMS: atom_id res chain seq x y z
N MET A 1 34.18 -20.62 -57.14
CA MET A 1 33.92 -19.61 -56.09
C MET A 1 33.03 -20.26 -55.05
N ASN A 2 33.61 -20.53 -53.87
CA ASN A 2 32.97 -21.30 -52.79
C ASN A 2 31.78 -20.53 -52.21
N HIS A 3 30.57 -21.04 -52.42
CA HIS A 3 29.42 -20.64 -51.62
C HIS A 3 29.36 -21.55 -50.39
N GLN A 4 30.07 -21.18 -49.32
CA GLN A 4 29.81 -21.74 -47.99
C GLN A 4 28.45 -21.21 -47.54
N THR A 5 27.38 -21.94 -47.87
CA THR A 5 26.08 -21.75 -47.25
C THR A 5 26.21 -22.15 -45.78
N LEU A 6 26.23 -21.14 -44.92
CA LEU A 6 26.06 -21.29 -43.47
C LEU A 6 24.71 -21.98 -43.23
N PHE A 7 24.71 -23.31 -43.16
CA PHE A 7 23.61 -24.10 -42.63
C PHE A 7 23.51 -23.81 -41.14
N PHE A 8 22.83 -22.71 -40.78
CA PHE A 8 22.35 -22.50 -39.43
C PHE A 8 21.31 -23.59 -39.15
N SER A 9 21.75 -24.64 -38.46
CA SER A 9 20.90 -25.77 -38.07
C SER A 9 19.66 -25.27 -37.34
N PRO A 10 18.45 -25.81 -37.61
CA PRO A 10 17.22 -25.42 -36.90
C PRO A 10 17.33 -25.59 -35.37
N PHE A 11 18.25 -26.46 -34.92
CA PHE A 11 18.61 -26.58 -33.50
C PHE A 11 19.23 -25.31 -32.90
N ILE A 12 20.06 -24.58 -33.65
CA ILE A 12 20.69 -23.35 -33.15
C ILE A 12 19.63 -22.27 -32.92
N ASN A 13 18.69 -22.12 -33.86
CA ASN A 13 17.55 -21.22 -33.69
C ASN A 13 16.64 -21.65 -32.54
N LEU A 14 16.40 -22.96 -32.36
CA LEU A 14 15.65 -23.48 -31.22
C LEU A 14 16.36 -23.18 -29.88
N CYS A 15 17.68 -23.35 -29.81
CA CYS A 15 18.46 -23.01 -28.62
C CYS A 15 18.47 -21.52 -28.31
N ILE A 16 18.53 -20.66 -29.34
CA ILE A 16 18.43 -19.20 -29.18
C ILE A 16 17.04 -18.83 -28.65
N LEU A 17 15.97 -19.40 -29.20
CA LEU A 17 14.60 -19.19 -28.71
C LEU A 17 14.43 -19.68 -27.26
N ILE A 18 14.96 -20.85 -26.92
CA ILE A 18 14.95 -21.36 -25.54
C ILE A 18 15.74 -20.43 -24.62
N PHE A 19 16.89 -19.92 -25.04
CA PHE A 19 17.68 -18.95 -24.26
C PHE A 19 16.93 -17.62 -24.05
N PHE A 20 16.24 -17.11 -25.07
CA PHE A 20 15.37 -15.94 -24.94
C PHE A 20 14.18 -16.20 -24.01
N VAL A 21 13.53 -17.37 -24.10
CA VAL A 21 12.42 -17.78 -23.21
C VAL A 21 12.90 -17.96 -21.76
N ILE A 22 14.10 -18.48 -21.54
CA ILE A 22 14.72 -18.58 -20.21
C ILE A 22 15.15 -17.19 -19.70
N SER A 23 15.66 -16.32 -20.58
CA SER A 23 15.99 -14.93 -20.28
C SER A 23 14.75 -14.12 -19.86
N GLU A 24 13.58 -14.41 -20.43
CA GLU A 24 12.31 -13.80 -20.03
C GLU A 24 11.77 -14.24 -18.66
N THR A 25 12.41 -15.23 -18.00
CA THR A 25 12.20 -15.44 -16.55
C THR A 25 12.89 -14.37 -15.67
N SER A 26 13.30 -13.26 -16.30
CA SER A 26 13.81 -12.02 -15.73
C SER A 26 12.77 -11.34 -14.82
N PHE A 27 12.99 -11.40 -13.50
CA PHE A 27 12.49 -10.48 -12.46
C PHE A 27 11.06 -9.96 -12.65
N ALA A 28 10.07 -10.86 -12.71
CA ALA A 28 8.69 -10.42 -12.48
C ALA A 28 8.61 -9.81 -11.07
N VAL A 29 8.31 -8.51 -11.00
CA VAL A 29 8.12 -7.81 -9.74
C VAL A 29 6.87 -8.36 -9.06
N ASP A 30 6.94 -8.63 -7.75
CA ASP A 30 5.77 -9.12 -7.02
C ASP A 30 4.59 -8.15 -7.13
N PHE A 31 3.42 -8.67 -7.47
CA PHE A 31 2.25 -7.84 -7.75
C PHE A 31 1.72 -7.11 -6.50
N HIS A 32 1.90 -7.66 -5.29
CA HIS A 32 1.52 -6.97 -4.06
C HIS A 32 2.42 -5.76 -3.83
N TYR A 33 3.72 -5.93 -4.07
CA TYR A 33 4.66 -4.82 -4.01
C TYR A 33 4.26 -3.71 -4.99
N GLN A 34 3.92 -4.06 -6.23
CA GLN A 34 3.49 -3.09 -7.24
C GLN A 34 2.19 -2.36 -6.83
N ASN A 35 1.17 -3.10 -6.41
CA ASN A 35 -0.13 -2.53 -6.01
C ASN A 35 -0.03 -1.64 -4.76
N CYS A 36 0.85 -1.97 -3.81
CA CYS A 36 1.08 -1.16 -2.61
C CYS A 36 2.10 -0.03 -2.80
N SER A 37 2.79 0.00 -3.94
CA SER A 37 3.70 1.09 -4.32
C SER A 37 2.99 2.26 -5.00
N LEU A 38 1.72 2.09 -5.39
CA LEU A 38 0.92 3.16 -5.97
C LEU A 38 0.78 4.33 -4.97
N PRO A 39 0.79 5.60 -5.43
CA PRO A 39 0.56 6.73 -4.55
C PRO A 39 -0.88 6.74 -4.05
N ALA A 40 -1.09 7.20 -2.81
CA ALA A 40 -2.42 7.48 -2.28
C ALA A 40 -2.33 8.78 -1.47
N THR A 41 -2.94 9.83 -1.99
CA THR A 41 -2.93 11.16 -1.36
C THR A 41 -4.34 11.73 -1.34
N CYS A 42 -4.70 12.38 -0.25
CA CYS A 42 -5.97 13.07 -0.08
C CYS A 42 -5.72 14.31 0.78
N GLY A 43 -6.18 15.50 0.36
CA GLY A 43 -6.03 16.73 1.15
C GLY A 43 -4.60 17.11 1.49
N GLY A 44 -3.65 16.80 0.60
CA GLY A 44 -2.22 16.98 0.87
C GLY A 44 -1.61 15.99 1.87
N GLN A 45 -2.40 15.07 2.43
CA GLN A 45 -1.92 13.99 3.30
C GLN A 45 -1.52 12.77 2.47
N ASN A 46 -0.37 12.16 2.82
CA ASN A 46 0.08 10.91 2.21
C ASN A 46 -0.47 9.72 3.01
N ILE A 47 -1.33 8.92 2.38
CA ILE A 47 -2.03 7.79 3.00
C ILE A 47 -1.23 6.50 2.77
N ARG A 48 -0.74 5.94 3.87
CA ARG A 48 0.15 4.78 3.92
C ARG A 48 -0.34 3.80 4.98
N PHE A 49 0.24 2.61 4.94
CA PHE A 49 0.06 1.60 5.99
C PHE A 49 0.21 2.24 7.39
N PRO A 50 -0.73 2.03 8.32
CA PRO A 50 -1.80 1.02 8.31
C PRO A 50 -3.08 1.40 7.56
N PHE A 51 -3.23 2.65 7.10
CA PHE A 51 -4.47 3.16 6.53
C PHE A 51 -4.65 2.82 5.06
N ILE A 52 -5.92 2.68 4.65
CA ILE A 52 -6.30 2.37 3.26
C ILE A 52 -7.20 3.49 2.75
N LEU A 53 -6.85 4.08 1.60
CA LEU A 53 -7.71 5.07 0.95
C LEU A 53 -8.79 4.37 0.12
N THR A 54 -10.06 4.52 0.51
CA THR A 54 -11.22 3.98 -0.20
C THR A 54 -11.37 4.66 -1.57
N GLY A 55 -11.63 3.88 -2.62
CA GLY A 55 -11.73 4.40 -4.00
C GLY A 55 -10.39 4.78 -4.62
N GLY A 56 -9.28 4.58 -3.91
CA GLY A 56 -7.94 4.79 -4.45
C GLY A 56 -7.49 3.67 -5.39
N GLN A 57 -6.28 3.83 -5.96
CA GLN A 57 -5.68 2.82 -6.83
C GLN A 57 -5.05 1.65 -6.06
N LYS A 58 -4.73 1.84 -4.77
CA LYS A 58 -4.18 0.79 -3.91
C LYS A 58 -5.23 -0.28 -3.61
N GLN A 59 -4.80 -1.53 -3.59
CA GLN A 59 -5.65 -2.66 -3.21
C GLN A 59 -5.89 -2.71 -1.68
N PRO A 60 -6.97 -3.36 -1.22
CA PRO A 60 -7.33 -3.41 0.21
C PRO A 60 -6.26 -4.05 1.11
N PHE A 61 -5.48 -5.00 0.59
CA PHE A 61 -4.42 -5.67 1.34
C PHE A 61 -3.20 -4.77 1.64
N CYS A 62 -3.17 -3.52 1.19
CA CYS A 62 -2.08 -2.57 1.46
C CYS A 62 -2.19 -1.86 2.82
N GLY A 63 -3.16 -2.24 3.66
CA GLY A 63 -3.37 -1.70 5.01
C GLY A 63 -4.20 -2.66 5.87
N TYR A 64 -4.59 -2.23 7.07
CA TYR A 64 -5.43 -3.06 7.95
C TYR A 64 -6.92 -2.92 7.63
N PRO A 65 -7.68 -4.03 7.68
CA PRO A 65 -9.13 -3.96 7.76
C PRO A 65 -9.56 -3.11 8.96
N GLY A 66 -10.49 -2.17 8.75
CA GLY A 66 -10.97 -1.24 9.78
C GLY A 66 -10.21 0.09 9.85
N PHE A 67 -9.11 0.22 9.10
CA PHE A 67 -8.33 1.45 8.98
C PHE A 67 -8.62 2.17 7.64
N GLN A 68 -9.84 2.03 7.13
CA GLN A 68 -10.25 2.71 5.90
C GLN A 68 -10.43 4.21 6.14
N ILE A 69 -9.94 4.99 5.20
CA ILE A 69 -10.08 6.43 5.11
C ILE A 69 -10.80 6.74 3.80
N SER A 70 -11.80 7.62 3.86
CA SER A 70 -12.47 8.17 2.68
C SER A 70 -11.82 9.51 2.31
N CYS A 71 -11.99 9.97 1.08
CA CYS A 71 -11.62 11.34 0.71
C CYS A 71 -12.88 12.14 0.41
N ASN A 72 -13.04 13.32 1.00
CA ASN A 72 -14.08 14.24 0.57
C ASN A 72 -13.69 14.82 -0.80
N GLU A 73 -14.58 14.73 -1.79
CA GLU A 73 -14.33 15.26 -3.13
C GLU A 73 -14.48 16.79 -3.19
N GLU A 74 -15.27 17.39 -2.30
CA GLU A 74 -15.58 18.83 -2.33
C GLU A 74 -14.50 19.67 -1.61
N ASP A 75 -14.14 19.29 -0.39
CA ASP A 75 -13.16 20.04 0.44
C ASP A 75 -11.76 19.43 0.45
N GLY A 76 -11.61 18.23 -0.12
CA GLY A 76 -10.35 17.51 -0.20
C GLY A 76 -9.85 16.87 1.11
N TYR A 77 -10.55 16.99 2.23
CA TYR A 77 -10.07 16.42 3.50
C TYR A 77 -10.21 14.88 3.56
N PRO A 78 -9.23 14.17 4.16
CA PRO A 78 -9.41 12.76 4.50
C PRO A 78 -10.42 12.60 5.63
N ILE A 79 -11.31 11.61 5.53
CA ILE A 79 -12.36 11.32 6.49
C ILE A 79 -12.11 9.95 7.12
N LEU A 80 -12.16 9.90 8.45
CA LEU A 80 -12.16 8.69 9.25
C LEU A 80 -13.54 8.47 9.88
N ARG A 81 -14.11 7.28 9.72
CA ARG A 81 -15.39 6.93 10.31
C ARG A 81 -15.20 6.14 11.61
N LEU A 82 -15.64 6.69 12.74
CA LEU A 82 -15.54 6.06 14.06
C LEU A 82 -16.88 6.12 14.78
N GLY A 83 -17.36 4.98 15.28
CA GLY A 83 -18.59 4.93 16.07
C GLY A 83 -19.82 5.50 15.36
N GLY A 84 -19.88 5.40 14.03
CA GLY A 84 -20.96 5.94 13.20
C GLY A 84 -20.79 7.39 12.76
N ASN A 85 -19.85 8.14 13.33
CA ASN A 85 -19.60 9.54 13.00
C ASN A 85 -18.39 9.70 12.07
N ASP A 86 -18.41 10.78 11.29
CA ASP A 86 -17.33 11.15 10.39
C ASP A 86 -16.43 12.21 11.01
N TYR A 87 -15.13 11.97 10.93
CA TYR A 87 -14.10 12.84 11.47
C TYR A 87 -13.14 13.27 10.36
N LEU A 88 -12.91 14.58 10.24
CA LEU A 88 -11.92 15.12 9.32
C LEU A 88 -10.53 14.94 9.91
N ILE A 89 -9.59 14.47 9.10
CA ILE A 89 -8.19 14.29 9.47
C ILE A 89 -7.40 15.54 9.04
N HIS A 90 -6.87 16.26 10.02
CA HIS A 90 -6.05 17.45 9.78
C HIS A 90 -4.57 17.11 9.60
N ASN A 91 -4.10 16.09 10.32
CA ASN A 91 -2.69 15.69 10.29
C ASN A 91 -2.52 14.21 10.62
N ILE A 92 -1.60 13.56 9.91
CA ILE A 92 -1.18 12.18 10.17
C ILE A 92 0.32 12.15 10.48
N SER A 93 0.69 11.82 11.72
CA SER A 93 2.08 11.59 12.12
C SER A 93 2.37 10.11 12.26
N TYR A 94 2.98 9.52 11.22
CA TYR A 94 3.34 8.10 11.21
C TYR A 94 4.43 7.74 12.22
N GLN A 95 5.34 8.67 12.51
CA GLN A 95 6.43 8.46 13.47
C GLN A 95 5.90 8.30 14.89
N ASN A 96 4.94 9.16 15.28
CA ASN A 96 4.36 9.15 16.62
C ASN A 96 3.12 8.25 16.73
N GLN A 97 2.64 7.75 15.59
CA GLN A 97 1.39 6.99 15.47
C GLN A 97 0.17 7.79 15.95
N THR A 98 0.08 9.07 15.58
CA THR A 98 -0.98 10.00 16.01
C THR A 98 -1.70 10.68 14.86
N LEU A 99 -3.03 10.75 14.94
CA LEU A 99 -3.93 11.50 14.06
C LEU A 99 -4.47 12.71 14.82
N ILE A 100 -4.57 13.87 14.17
CA ILE A 100 -5.35 14.99 14.69
C ILE A 100 -6.64 15.05 13.89
N VAL A 101 -7.78 14.93 14.57
CA VAL A 101 -9.09 14.86 13.93
C VAL A 101 -10.11 15.80 14.57
N SER A 102 -11.05 16.32 13.79
CA SER A 102 -12.24 17.02 14.29
C SER A 102 -13.50 16.34 13.77
N ASN A 103 -14.61 16.43 14.50
CA ASN A 103 -15.89 15.92 13.99
C ASN A 103 -16.33 16.78 12.79
N ALA A 104 -16.67 16.14 11.67
CA ALA A 104 -16.99 16.81 10.41
C ALA A 104 -18.18 17.76 10.52
N VAL A 105 -19.14 17.47 11.42
CA VAL A 105 -20.32 18.32 11.66
C VAL A 105 -19.94 19.74 12.08
N PHE A 106 -18.80 19.94 12.75
CA PHE A 106 -18.37 21.27 13.20
C PHE A 106 -17.52 22.04 12.19
N SER A 107 -17.13 21.39 11.09
CA SER A 107 -16.36 22.01 10.02
C SER A 107 -17.24 22.60 8.94
N ASP A 108 -18.46 22.09 8.79
CA ASP A 108 -19.44 22.57 7.82
C ASP A 108 -20.01 23.94 8.23
N SER A 109 -20.12 24.83 7.24
CA SER A 109 -20.67 26.19 7.37
C SER A 109 -22.20 26.22 7.51
N GLU A 110 -22.86 25.07 7.34
CA GLU A 110 -24.30 24.93 7.52
C GLU A 110 -24.73 24.96 9.01
N TYR A 111 -23.82 24.64 9.93
CA TYR A 111 -24.10 24.58 11.37
C TYR A 111 -23.63 25.83 12.11
N ASN A 112 -24.54 26.38 12.92
CA ASN A 112 -24.20 27.41 13.91
C ASN A 112 -24.01 26.78 15.29
N ILE A 113 -22.88 27.06 15.94
CA ILE A 113 -22.62 26.59 17.30
C ILE A 113 -23.29 27.56 18.29
N GLY A 114 -24.30 27.07 19.01
CA GLY A 114 -25.16 27.82 19.92
C GLY A 114 -26.64 27.45 19.75
N CYS A 115 -27.46 27.67 20.79
CA CYS A 115 -28.91 27.52 20.69
C CYS A 115 -29.52 28.85 20.22
N PHE A 116 -29.74 28.98 18.91
CA PHE A 116 -30.45 30.13 18.33
C PHE A 116 -31.93 29.80 18.16
N GLU A 117 -32.81 30.71 18.57
CA GLU A 117 -34.23 30.63 18.22
C GLU A 117 -34.36 30.65 16.69
N ALA A 118 -35.28 29.83 16.16
CA ALA A 118 -35.51 29.66 14.73
C ALA A 118 -36.14 30.93 14.11
N SER A 119 -35.42 32.04 14.12
CA SER A 119 -35.81 33.29 13.48
C SER A 119 -34.92 33.52 12.27
N SER A 120 -35.44 33.14 11.10
CA SER A 120 -35.00 33.58 9.77
C SER A 120 -33.69 32.97 9.20
N GLY A 121 -33.59 31.64 9.10
CA GLY A 121 -32.61 31.01 8.21
C GLY A 121 -32.57 29.48 8.30
N THR A 122 -32.28 28.81 7.19
CA THR A 122 -32.20 27.34 6.98
C THR A 122 -31.07 26.63 7.75
N ARG A 123 -30.41 27.29 8.70
CA ARG A 123 -29.21 26.76 9.39
C ARG A 123 -29.60 25.97 10.64
N THR A 124 -29.04 24.78 10.78
CA THR A 124 -29.16 23.93 11.96
C THR A 124 -28.31 24.49 13.10
N SER A 125 -28.90 24.61 14.30
CA SER A 125 -28.22 25.11 15.50
C SER A 125 -27.80 23.95 16.40
N VAL A 126 -26.52 23.89 16.77
CA VAL A 126 -25.97 22.82 17.62
C VAL A 126 -25.49 23.42 18.93
N LEU A 127 -26.01 22.92 20.04
CA LEU A 127 -25.52 23.29 21.36
C LEU A 127 -24.30 22.46 21.74
N ALA A 128 -23.22 23.15 22.10
CA ALA A 128 -22.06 22.52 22.70
C ALA A 128 -21.90 23.02 24.13
N LEU A 129 -22.00 22.09 25.09
CA LEU A 129 -21.78 22.38 26.51
C LEU A 129 -20.52 21.66 26.99
N PRO A 130 -19.64 22.36 27.72
CA PRO A 130 -18.54 21.74 28.43
C PRO A 130 -19.04 20.69 29.42
N ARG A 131 -18.24 19.63 29.62
CA ARG A 131 -18.54 18.56 30.56
C ARG A 131 -18.54 19.04 32.02
N ASP A 132 -18.00 20.20 32.36
CA ASP A 132 -18.07 20.79 33.70
C ASP A 132 -19.40 21.53 33.96
N GLU A 133 -20.16 21.87 32.92
CA GLU A 133 -21.40 22.68 33.01
C GLU A 133 -22.69 21.85 32.86
N HIS A 134 -22.65 20.55 33.20
CA HIS A 134 -23.80 19.65 33.11
C HIS A 134 -25.06 20.14 33.84
N GLN A 135 -24.93 21.01 34.84
CA GLN A 135 -26.09 21.54 35.58
C GLN A 135 -27.02 22.40 34.70
N LEU A 136 -26.52 22.97 33.60
CA LEU A 136 -27.35 23.69 32.62
C LEU A 136 -28.04 22.75 31.62
N PHE A 137 -27.57 21.50 31.49
CA PHE A 137 -28.00 20.60 30.43
C PHE A 137 -29.51 20.37 30.42
N ASN A 138 -30.14 20.19 31.59
CA ASN A 138 -31.58 19.93 31.67
C ASN A 138 -32.42 21.13 31.19
N ASN A 139 -31.99 22.37 31.50
CA ASN A 139 -32.73 23.58 31.11
C ASN A 139 -32.59 23.89 29.61
N VAL A 140 -31.42 23.57 29.03
CA VAL A 140 -31.15 23.85 27.62
C VAL A 140 -31.62 22.70 26.71
N SER A 141 -31.57 21.45 27.18
CA SER A 141 -32.09 20.27 26.47
C SER A 141 -33.61 20.25 26.30
N ASP A 142 -34.35 21.00 27.11
CA ASP A 142 -35.80 21.18 26.90
C ASP A 142 -36.10 22.13 25.74
N LYS A 143 -35.13 22.97 25.33
CA LYS A 143 -35.27 23.94 24.22
C LYS A 143 -34.59 23.49 22.92
N CYS A 144 -33.45 22.80 23.02
CA CYS A 144 -32.70 22.26 21.90
C CYS A 144 -32.96 20.74 21.83
N GLY A 145 -33.25 20.21 20.64
CA GLY A 145 -33.72 18.83 20.43
C GLY A 145 -32.89 17.75 21.15
N ARG A 146 -33.51 16.62 21.49
CA ARG A 146 -32.99 15.62 22.45
C ARG A 146 -31.77 14.80 21.98
N GLU A 147 -31.26 15.01 20.76
CA GLU A 147 -30.09 14.28 20.26
C GLU A 147 -28.81 14.96 20.77
N ALA A 148 -28.17 14.33 21.76
CA ALA A 148 -26.91 14.77 22.31
C ALA A 148 -25.78 13.83 21.87
N MET A 149 -24.72 14.39 21.29
CA MET A 149 -23.47 13.68 21.01
C MET A 149 -22.35 14.18 21.90
N VAL A 150 -21.51 13.27 22.38
CA VAL A 150 -20.31 13.64 23.14
C VAL A 150 -19.16 13.80 22.15
N ALA A 151 -18.66 15.03 22.02
CA ALA A 151 -17.49 15.33 21.21
C ALA A 151 -16.25 15.48 22.11
N PRO A 152 -15.22 14.63 21.96
CA PRO A 152 -13.94 14.86 22.61
C PRO A 152 -13.23 16.07 21.99
N VAL A 153 -12.55 16.85 22.82
CA VAL A 153 -11.71 18.00 22.41
C VAL A 153 -10.42 17.99 23.22
N GLU A 154 -9.33 18.42 22.60
CA GLU A 154 -8.05 18.56 23.28
C GLU A 154 -7.82 20.01 23.71
N GLY A 155 -7.35 20.21 24.94
CA GLY A 155 -6.97 21.54 25.43
C GLY A 155 -8.11 22.48 25.80
N TYR A 156 -9.31 21.95 26.13
CA TYR A 156 -10.32 22.76 26.83
C TYR A 156 -9.83 23.04 28.25
N ALA A 157 -9.13 24.16 28.42
CA ALA A 157 -8.80 24.73 29.71
C ALA A 157 -9.40 26.13 29.74
N ARG A 158 -10.23 26.40 30.77
CA ARG A 158 -10.65 27.76 31.12
C ARG A 158 -9.40 28.50 31.61
N THR A 159 -8.55 28.96 30.70
CA THR A 159 -7.37 29.74 31.07
C THR A 159 -7.87 31.11 31.53
N VAL A 160 -7.54 31.45 32.78
CA VAL A 160 -7.80 32.77 33.33
C VAL A 160 -7.11 33.79 32.42
N GLY A 161 -7.90 34.51 31.61
CA GLY A 161 -7.43 35.59 30.75
C GLY A 161 -7.70 35.44 29.24
N ASN A 162 -7.98 34.25 28.70
CA ASN A 162 -8.47 34.07 27.32
C ASN A 162 -9.46 32.90 27.24
N GLU A 163 -10.71 33.17 26.87
CA GLU A 163 -11.68 32.12 26.57
C GLU A 163 -11.26 31.40 25.28
N LEU A 164 -10.73 30.18 25.38
CA LEU A 164 -10.80 29.26 24.26
C LEU A 164 -12.28 28.89 24.09
N GLY A 165 -12.96 29.59 23.18
CA GLY A 165 -14.38 29.34 22.91
C GLY A 165 -14.63 27.89 22.53
N VAL A 166 -15.77 27.34 22.96
CA VAL A 166 -16.17 25.94 22.70
C VAL A 166 -16.12 25.62 21.20
N GLU A 167 -16.51 26.58 20.35
CA GLU A 167 -16.37 26.46 18.90
C GLU A 167 -14.93 26.22 18.44
N VAL A 168 -13.97 26.98 18.96
CA VAL A 168 -12.56 26.84 18.57
C VAL A 168 -12.02 25.47 18.99
N ALA A 169 -12.40 24.98 20.17
CA ALA A 169 -12.02 23.66 20.64
C ALA A 169 -12.59 22.54 19.73
N LEU A 170 -13.86 22.64 19.34
CA LEU A 170 -14.51 21.66 18.47
C LEU A 170 -13.90 21.63 17.06
N ARG A 171 -13.60 22.81 16.49
CA ARG A 171 -12.96 22.93 15.17
C ARG A 171 -11.52 22.44 15.17
N ARG A 172 -10.75 22.68 16.24
CA ARG A 172 -9.39 22.15 16.41
C ARG A 172 -9.37 20.63 16.58
N GLY A 173 -10.39 20.09 17.24
CA GLY A 173 -10.55 18.66 17.43
C GLY A 173 -9.66 18.09 18.54
N PHE A 174 -9.18 16.87 18.33
CA PHE A 174 -8.46 16.08 19.32
C PHE A 174 -7.49 15.09 18.67
N MET A 175 -6.45 14.72 19.41
CA MET A 175 -5.49 13.69 18.99
C MET A 175 -6.01 12.27 19.28
N LEU A 176 -5.83 11.39 18.30
CA LEU A 176 -6.00 9.96 18.41
C LEU A 176 -4.65 9.27 18.24
N LYS A 177 -4.35 8.26 19.06
CA LYS A 177 -3.20 7.38 18.87
C LYS A 177 -3.65 6.04 18.30
N TRP A 178 -3.02 5.58 17.22
CA TRP A 178 -3.30 4.26 16.67
C TRP A 178 -2.23 3.25 17.07
N LEU A 179 -2.60 1.97 17.08
CA LEU A 179 -1.72 0.84 17.38
C LEU A 179 -1.69 -0.08 16.15
N ALA A 180 -0.50 -0.28 15.57
CA ALA A 180 -0.28 -1.02 14.34
C ALA A 180 1.12 -1.65 14.32
N SER A 181 1.33 -2.69 13.51
CA SER A 181 2.66 -3.27 13.29
C SER A 181 3.66 -2.24 12.77
N ASN A 182 4.92 -2.39 13.18
CA ASN A 182 6.01 -1.52 12.77
C ASN A 182 6.38 -1.78 11.30
N CYS A 183 6.07 -0.81 10.44
CA CYS A 183 6.37 -0.86 9.02
C CYS A 183 7.78 -0.34 8.66
N SER A 184 8.50 0.27 9.61
CA SER A 184 9.76 0.96 9.33
C SER A 184 10.85 0.03 8.80
N TRP A 185 10.99 -1.18 9.35
CA TRP A 185 12.01 -2.14 8.88
C TRP A 185 11.76 -2.60 7.43
N CYS A 186 10.50 -2.80 7.08
CA CYS A 186 10.10 -3.17 5.73
C CYS A 186 10.44 -2.05 4.75
N GLU A 187 10.05 -0.82 5.07
CA GLU A 187 10.28 0.35 4.21
C GLU A 187 11.75 0.70 4.06
N LEU A 188 12.54 0.58 5.15
CA LEU A 188 13.99 0.77 5.11
C LEU A 188 14.69 -0.25 4.21
N SER A 189 14.15 -1.48 4.12
CA SER A 189 14.63 -2.50 3.19
C SER A 189 14.12 -2.35 1.75
N GLY A 190 13.34 -1.29 1.47
CA GLY A 190 12.77 -1.01 0.15
C GLY A 190 11.43 -1.69 -0.12
N GLY A 191 10.79 -2.30 0.88
CA GLY A 191 9.49 -2.96 0.77
C GLY A 191 8.29 -2.05 1.00
N LYS A 192 7.09 -2.61 0.86
CA LYS A 192 5.79 -1.99 1.18
C LYS A 192 5.04 -2.89 2.15
N CYS A 193 4.48 -2.30 3.20
CA CYS A 193 3.68 -3.07 4.15
C CYS A 193 2.27 -3.32 3.65
N GLY A 194 1.72 -4.44 4.09
CA GLY A 194 0.33 -4.77 3.91
C GLY A 194 -0.12 -5.85 4.88
N PHE A 195 -1.33 -6.30 4.67
CA PHE A 195 -2.01 -7.29 5.49
C PHE A 195 -2.74 -8.26 4.57
N ILE A 196 -2.28 -9.50 4.57
CA ILE A 196 -2.84 -10.58 3.78
C ILE A 196 -3.07 -11.78 4.70
N ASP A 197 -4.16 -12.52 4.50
CA ASP A 197 -4.50 -13.72 5.27
C ASP A 197 -4.43 -13.53 6.79
N SER A 198 -4.85 -12.35 7.27
CA SER A 198 -4.85 -11.98 8.70
C SER A 198 -3.48 -11.81 9.34
N TYR A 199 -2.39 -11.67 8.57
CA TYR A 199 -1.06 -11.37 9.08
C TYR A 199 -0.40 -10.19 8.38
N PHE A 200 0.43 -9.47 9.14
CA PHE A 200 1.28 -8.41 8.60
C PHE A 200 2.32 -9.00 7.64
N SER A 201 2.46 -8.37 6.46
CA SER A 201 3.42 -8.76 5.44
C SER A 201 4.22 -7.57 4.95
N CYS A 202 5.49 -7.81 4.66
CA CYS A 202 6.36 -6.91 3.93
C CYS A 202 6.44 -7.37 2.47
N PHE A 203 5.73 -6.70 1.58
CA PHE A 203 5.81 -6.96 0.15
C PHE A 203 7.11 -6.36 -0.40
N CYS A 204 7.88 -7.17 -1.10
CA CYS A 204 9.17 -6.80 -1.67
C CYS A 204 9.16 -7.05 -3.18
N PRO A 205 10.07 -6.43 -3.96
CA PRO A 205 10.09 -6.62 -5.41
C PRO A 205 10.23 -8.08 -5.84
N ASP A 206 10.85 -8.92 -5.02
CA ASP A 206 11.01 -10.36 -5.23
C ASP A 206 9.78 -11.17 -4.79
N ARG A 207 9.46 -11.17 -3.49
CA ARG A 207 8.35 -11.93 -2.89
C ARG A 207 7.95 -11.34 -1.54
N PRO A 208 6.77 -11.65 -0.98
CA PRO A 208 6.41 -11.24 0.36
C PRO A 208 7.32 -11.86 1.44
N HIS A 209 7.81 -11.04 2.36
CA HIS A 209 8.57 -11.40 3.55
C HIS A 209 7.82 -11.01 4.82
N LYS A 210 8.23 -11.52 5.99
CA LYS A 210 7.51 -11.27 7.26
C LYS A 210 7.76 -9.88 7.85
N VAL A 211 8.95 -9.32 7.70
CA VAL A 211 9.37 -8.08 8.40
C VAL A 211 10.14 -7.11 7.50
N ARG A 212 11.07 -7.63 6.71
CA ARG A 212 11.93 -6.85 5.80
C ARG A 212 12.27 -7.67 4.56
N CYS A 213 12.63 -6.99 3.49
CA CYS A 213 13.18 -7.61 2.30
C CYS A 213 14.57 -8.15 2.64
N GLN A 214 14.67 -9.48 2.72
CA GLN A 214 15.94 -10.17 2.85
C GLN A 214 16.21 -10.82 1.49
N GLY A 215 17.30 -10.42 0.82
CA GLY A 215 17.80 -11.22 -0.28
C GLY A 215 18.04 -12.64 0.24
N ASP A 216 17.51 -13.64 -0.46
CA ASP A 216 17.74 -15.03 -0.08
C ASP A 216 19.25 -15.23 0.02
N GLY A 217 19.74 -15.53 1.23
CA GLY A 217 21.12 -15.90 1.47
C GLY A 217 21.39 -17.31 0.93
N ASP A 218 20.98 -17.60 -0.29
CA ASP A 218 21.19 -18.87 -0.98
C ASP A 218 22.01 -18.66 -2.26
N GLU A 219 23.23 -18.16 -2.05
CA GLU A 219 24.33 -18.10 -3.01
C GLU A 219 24.91 -19.50 -3.32
N LYS A 220 24.11 -20.58 -3.27
CA LYS A 220 24.59 -21.93 -3.56
C LYS A 220 23.77 -22.73 -4.55
N LEU A 221 22.54 -22.32 -4.88
CA LEU A 221 21.71 -23.08 -5.82
C LEU A 221 21.77 -22.56 -7.26
N ARG A 222 21.98 -21.25 -7.48
CA ARG A 222 21.99 -20.66 -8.83
C ARG A 222 23.30 -20.85 -9.60
N LEU A 223 24.44 -20.97 -8.91
CA LEU A 223 25.73 -21.26 -9.55
C LEU A 223 25.87 -22.73 -10.00
N LYS A 224 25.09 -23.65 -9.40
CA LYS A 224 25.15 -25.08 -9.72
C LYS A 224 24.36 -25.47 -10.97
N LEU A 225 23.33 -24.70 -11.35
CA LEU A 225 22.55 -24.95 -12.58
C LEU A 225 23.23 -24.39 -13.83
N GLY A 226 24.06 -23.34 -13.71
CA GLY A 226 24.79 -22.75 -14.85
C GLY A 226 25.95 -23.63 -15.37
N LEU A 227 26.67 -24.32 -14.49
CA LEU A 227 27.82 -25.15 -14.88
C LEU A 227 27.41 -26.52 -15.44
N GLY A 228 26.30 -27.09 -14.97
CA GLY A 228 25.81 -28.40 -15.43
C GLY A 228 25.25 -28.38 -16.86
N ALA A 229 24.54 -27.30 -17.22
CA ALA A 229 23.93 -27.17 -18.55
C ALA A 229 24.98 -26.97 -19.66
N VAL A 230 26.04 -26.21 -19.39
CA VAL A 230 27.11 -25.97 -20.37
C VAL A 230 27.94 -27.24 -20.62
N ALA A 231 28.30 -27.97 -19.57
CA ALA A 231 29.03 -29.23 -19.72
C ALA A 231 28.20 -30.29 -20.46
N GLY A 232 26.91 -30.42 -20.13
CA GLY A 232 26.00 -31.34 -20.82
C GLY A 232 25.85 -31.03 -22.31
N PHE A 233 25.72 -29.74 -22.66
CA PHE A 233 25.62 -29.31 -24.06
C PHE A 233 26.90 -29.61 -24.86
N VAL A 234 28.09 -29.36 -24.27
CA VAL A 234 29.37 -29.67 -24.92
C VAL A 234 29.53 -31.17 -25.17
N VAL A 235 29.14 -32.02 -24.23
CA VAL A 235 29.18 -33.49 -24.42
C VAL A 235 28.24 -33.94 -25.54
N LEU A 236 27.03 -33.40 -25.61
CA LEU A 236 26.08 -33.72 -26.67
C LEU A 236 26.58 -33.30 -28.06
N VAL A 237 27.22 -32.13 -28.16
CA VAL A 237 27.85 -31.66 -29.41
C VAL A 237 28.98 -32.59 -29.83
N ILE A 238 29.84 -33.04 -28.90
CA ILE A 238 30.93 -33.97 -29.20
C ILE A 238 30.40 -35.31 -29.71
N ILE A 239 29.39 -35.90 -29.05
CA ILE A 239 28.78 -37.17 -29.47
C ILE A 239 28.19 -37.03 -30.87
N PHE A 240 27.50 -35.92 -31.15
CA PHE A 240 26.94 -35.64 -32.47
C PHE A 240 28.05 -35.54 -33.54
N CYS A 241 29.11 -34.77 -33.29
CA CYS A 241 30.25 -34.68 -34.21
C CYS A 241 30.90 -36.05 -34.49
N CYS A 242 31.10 -36.88 -33.46
CA CYS A 242 31.64 -38.23 -33.61
C CYS A 242 30.72 -39.11 -34.48
N PHE A 243 29.40 -39.05 -34.27
CA PHE A 243 28.44 -39.81 -35.07
C PHE A 243 28.50 -39.43 -36.56
N PHE A 244 28.55 -38.12 -36.87
CA PHE A 244 28.66 -37.64 -38.25
C PHE A 244 30.01 -37.98 -38.89
N TRP A 245 31.12 -37.97 -38.14
CA TRP A 245 32.40 -38.43 -38.66
C TRP A 245 32.41 -39.93 -38.95
N ASN A 246 31.82 -40.75 -38.07
CA ASN A 246 31.68 -42.19 -38.32
C ASN A 246 30.81 -42.49 -39.55
N GLN A 247 29.67 -41.81 -39.69
CA GLN A 247 28.82 -41.92 -40.87
C GLN A 247 29.59 -41.55 -42.15
N LYS A 248 30.36 -40.46 -42.11
CA LYS A 248 31.20 -40.03 -43.23
C LYS A 248 32.31 -41.03 -43.55
N GLN A 249 32.89 -41.67 -42.54
CA GLN A 249 33.92 -42.70 -42.72
C GLN A 249 33.35 -43.99 -43.31
N GLN A 250 32.19 -44.45 -42.85
CA GLN A 250 31.50 -45.60 -43.44
C GLN A 250 31.10 -45.33 -44.90
N ASN A 251 30.63 -44.12 -45.20
CA ASN A 251 30.32 -43.74 -46.58
C ASN A 251 31.56 -43.66 -47.48
N ARG A 252 32.75 -43.36 -46.95
CA ARG A 252 34.02 -43.43 -47.69
C ARG A 252 34.42 -44.87 -47.99
N GLN A 253 34.31 -45.77 -47.02
CA GLN A 253 34.62 -47.19 -47.21
C GLN A 253 33.66 -47.86 -48.21
N ASN A 254 32.38 -47.48 -48.19
CA ASN A 254 31.40 -47.98 -49.16
C ASN A 254 31.61 -47.41 -50.58
N ALA A 255 32.27 -46.26 -50.72
CA ALA A 255 32.58 -45.63 -52.01
C ALA A 255 33.86 -46.19 -52.67
N GLU A 256 34.74 -46.85 -51.91
CA GLU A 256 35.94 -47.55 -52.41
C GLU A 256 35.65 -49.02 -52.77
N ALA A 257 34.43 -49.51 -52.50
CA ALA A 257 33.97 -50.87 -52.79
C ALA A 257 33.14 -50.99 -54.10
N PHE A 258 33.09 -49.93 -54.91
CA PHE A 258 32.52 -49.88 -56.26
C PHE A 258 33.56 -49.35 -57.24
#